data_AF-A0A6A5ZX62-F1
#
_entry.id   AF-A0A6A5ZX62-F1
#
_cell.length_a   1.000
_cell.length_b   1.000
_cell.length_c   1.000
_cell.angle_alpha   90.00
_cell.angle_beta   90.00
_cell.angle_gamma   90.00
#
_symmetry.space_group_name_H-M   'P 1'
#
loop_
_entity.id
_entity.type
_entity.pdbx_description
1 polymer ?
#
loop_
_entity_poly.entity_id
_entity_poly.type
_entity_poly.pdbx_seq_one_letter_code
_entity_poly.pdbx_strand_id
1 'polypeptide(L)'
;MLSQIHSPHHFQKIKRLQSGVECSPSSKSINTSARLAKSPPRSLTLFSDTCHTYHPSISWLDGLISDYPLFDESSRIHEIITAMKSRLLHYALEGCRAILAPLLSKSNSADNLLCNSINTRPDVWKAVLSAQHYGVIYLVSRSDARDIYLSSIKAHPSETQAIDEFLRVDAAGIRAINYAVHAYIRRDGLRVDHASSFVPPNAISSVGERHVVIRAVDFERTSESVLAETIPLWDLHDFAHLSCATLCPSLFGNKYQTHLALLHKSLTALVRSPGMSAGTGPKISDGMIFSQLLTPMFTEALKQNKSYTYASLTEKLAIDLAEYLLGQKALKHLSTGNMMTLSEPITPIQLAVLVQNKGYELPASEIEQRVFTRGGPTGSSDDVLLPMSAKERIEYLATSRSWMYFEVRNTIKHRAHKTAYKIVCSRLMQKAKEGSDKQKELLCIIKSHLMFEDWQAGEQINLWSFLAEKEW
;
A
#
# COMPACT_ATOMS: atom_id res chain seq x y z
N MET A 1 52.42 -40.37 6.55
CA MET A 1 53.05 -41.48 7.32
C MET A 1 54.25 -40.87 8.02
N LEU A 2 54.36 -40.65 9.32
CA LEU A 2 53.71 -41.16 10.52
C LEU A 2 53.53 -40.01 11.53
N SER A 3 52.66 -40.28 12.50
CA SER A 3 52.02 -39.41 13.49
C SER A 3 52.88 -39.00 14.70
N GLN A 4 52.57 -37.80 15.20
CA GLN A 4 52.42 -37.38 16.62
C GLN A 4 53.61 -37.47 17.59
N ILE A 5 53.80 -36.42 18.40
CA ILE A 5 53.57 -36.42 19.88
C ILE A 5 54.04 -35.09 20.54
N HIS A 6 53.13 -34.54 21.37
CA HIS A 6 53.25 -33.67 22.58
C HIS A 6 53.79 -32.23 22.58
N SER A 7 52.89 -31.32 22.99
CA SER A 7 53.10 -30.11 23.81
C SER A 7 53.17 -30.51 25.32
N PRO A 8 53.66 -29.72 26.31
CA PRO A 8 53.00 -28.47 26.77
C PRO A 8 53.84 -27.40 27.55
N HIS A 9 53.18 -26.27 27.89
CA HIS A 9 53.41 -25.34 29.04
C HIS A 9 54.61 -24.36 29.01
N HIS A 10 54.58 -23.14 29.58
CA HIS A 10 53.58 -22.15 30.02
C HIS A 10 54.33 -20.86 30.47
N PHE A 11 53.76 -19.68 30.19
CA PHE A 11 53.83 -18.39 30.92
C PHE A 11 55.13 -17.79 31.53
N GLN A 12 55.49 -16.57 31.07
CA GLN A 12 55.99 -15.41 31.87
C GLN A 12 55.59 -14.10 31.15
N LYS A 13 54.73 -13.23 31.70
CA LYS A 13 54.95 -12.06 32.62
C LYS A 13 55.33 -10.71 31.96
N ILE A 14 54.36 -9.78 32.00
CA ILE A 14 54.39 -8.39 32.54
C ILE A 14 55.28 -7.30 31.88
N LYS A 15 54.66 -6.18 31.40
CA LYS A 15 54.74 -4.74 31.85
C LYS A 15 54.22 -3.79 30.74
N ARG A 16 53.11 -3.06 30.93
CA ARG A 16 52.94 -1.64 31.40
C ARG A 16 53.58 -0.54 30.53
N LEU A 17 52.75 0.42 30.09
CA LEU A 17 52.82 1.91 30.23
C LEU A 17 51.87 2.53 29.16
N GLN A 18 50.74 3.16 29.48
CA GLN A 18 50.48 4.54 29.97
C GLN A 18 50.82 5.70 29.00
N SER A 19 49.96 6.73 29.05
CA SER A 19 49.85 7.97 28.22
C SER A 19 49.17 7.75 26.87
N GLY A 20 48.22 8.56 26.39
CA GLY A 20 47.68 9.84 26.84
C GLY A 20 47.41 10.71 25.61
N VAL A 21 46.20 11.30 25.56
CA VAL A 21 45.89 12.59 24.91
C VAL A 21 45.58 12.64 23.39
N GLU A 22 44.35 13.14 23.14
CA GLU A 22 43.81 13.98 22.04
C GLU A 22 43.41 13.43 20.64
N CYS A 23 42.07 13.44 20.45
CA CYS A 23 41.29 14.11 19.41
C CYS A 23 41.94 14.44 18.05
N SER A 24 41.47 13.78 16.98
CA SER A 24 40.67 14.41 15.91
C SER A 24 40.15 13.38 14.89
N PRO A 25 38.99 13.62 14.25
CA PRO A 25 38.31 12.66 13.39
C PRO A 25 38.91 12.65 11.98
N SER A 26 39.36 11.49 11.52
CA SER A 26 39.79 11.32 10.13
C SER A 26 38.57 11.19 9.21
N SER A 27 38.41 12.22 8.40
CA SER A 27 37.68 12.25 7.15
C SER A 27 37.95 10.99 6.32
N LYS A 28 36.93 10.13 6.16
CA LYS A 28 36.89 9.18 5.05
C LYS A 28 35.92 9.72 4.00
N SER A 29 36.53 10.27 2.95
CA SER A 29 35.94 10.52 1.65
C SER A 29 35.23 9.26 1.15
N ILE A 30 33.90 9.31 1.02
CA ILE A 30 33.16 8.31 0.26
C ILE A 30 33.25 8.73 -1.21
N ASN A 31 33.97 7.90 -1.98
CA ASN A 31 34.12 8.00 -3.42
C ASN A 31 32.75 8.06 -4.13
N THR A 32 32.39 9.25 -4.57
CA THR A 32 31.46 9.49 -5.67
C THR A 32 32.15 9.20 -6.98
N SER A 33 31.87 8.05 -7.60
CA SER A 33 32.05 7.87 -9.04
C SER A 33 31.20 6.72 -9.60
N ALA A 34 30.52 7.05 -10.70
CA ALA A 34 29.95 6.16 -11.70
C ALA A 34 28.64 5.39 -11.38
N ARG A 35 27.51 6.10 -11.52
CA ARG A 35 26.33 5.55 -12.21
C ARG A 35 25.75 6.59 -13.18
N LEU A 36 26.42 6.77 -14.32
CA LEU A 36 25.70 6.99 -15.57
C LEU A 36 25.04 5.65 -15.92
N ALA A 37 23.91 5.37 -15.29
CA ALA A 37 23.11 4.21 -15.63
C ALA A 37 22.46 4.48 -16.99
N LYS A 38 22.67 3.51 -17.87
CA LYS A 38 22.00 3.28 -19.15
C LYS A 38 20.55 3.79 -19.13
N SER A 39 20.11 4.34 -20.27
CA SER A 39 18.70 4.59 -20.57
C SER A 39 17.80 3.50 -19.96
N PRO A 40 16.69 3.86 -19.29
CA PRO A 40 15.87 2.89 -18.57
C PRO A 40 15.47 1.77 -19.54
N PRO A 41 15.45 0.50 -19.08
CA PRO A 41 15.03 -0.60 -19.94
C PRO A 41 13.63 -0.29 -20.46
N ARG A 42 13.39 -0.64 -21.73
CA ARG A 42 12.10 -0.46 -22.42
C ARG A 42 10.96 -0.81 -21.46
N SER A 43 10.18 0.20 -21.08
CA SER A 43 8.99 0.07 -20.25
C SER A 43 8.15 -1.11 -20.75
N LEU A 44 7.81 -2.04 -19.85
CA LEU A 44 7.03 -3.24 -20.19
C LEU A 44 5.68 -2.84 -20.80
N THR A 45 5.26 -3.58 -21.83
CA THR A 45 3.90 -3.45 -22.38
C THR A 45 2.89 -3.86 -21.31
N LEU A 46 1.72 -3.20 -21.28
CA LEU A 46 0.68 -3.50 -20.31
C LEU A 46 0.26 -4.98 -20.38
N PHE A 47 0.01 -5.57 -19.21
CA PHE A 47 -0.43 -6.97 -19.05
C PHE A 47 0.53 -8.04 -19.62
N SER A 48 1.71 -7.64 -20.08
CA SER A 48 2.72 -8.59 -20.55
C SER A 48 3.42 -9.23 -19.35
N ASP A 49 3.84 -10.47 -19.54
CA ASP A 49 4.62 -11.17 -18.53
C ASP A 49 5.98 -10.50 -18.30
N THR A 50 6.40 -10.44 -17.04
CA THR A 50 7.75 -10.06 -16.65
C THR A 50 8.79 -11.09 -17.10
N CYS A 51 10.06 -10.74 -16.95
CA CYS A 51 11.19 -11.65 -17.17
C CYS A 51 11.01 -12.99 -16.42
N HIS A 52 11.54 -14.07 -16.98
CA HIS A 52 11.53 -15.40 -16.36
C HIS A 52 12.31 -15.46 -15.04
N THR A 53 13.18 -14.48 -14.76
CA THR A 53 13.89 -14.32 -13.49
C THR A 53 13.10 -13.54 -12.43
N TYR A 54 11.88 -13.10 -12.73
CA TYR A 54 11.02 -12.38 -11.78
C TYR A 54 10.72 -13.21 -10.53
N HIS A 55 10.85 -12.59 -9.37
CA HIS A 55 10.56 -13.20 -8.08
C HIS A 55 9.75 -12.24 -7.20
N PRO A 56 8.44 -12.49 -6.92
CA PRO A 56 7.55 -11.56 -6.24
C PRO A 56 7.99 -11.08 -4.85
N SER A 57 8.83 -11.84 -4.14
CA SER A 57 9.33 -11.39 -2.82
C SER A 57 10.43 -10.34 -2.89
N ILE A 58 11.12 -10.18 -4.04
CA ILE A 58 12.27 -9.27 -4.19
C ILE A 58 12.16 -8.34 -5.40
N SER A 59 11.36 -8.70 -6.40
CA SER A 59 11.18 -7.94 -7.64
C SER A 59 9.80 -7.30 -7.68
N TRP A 60 9.75 -6.08 -8.21
CA TRP A 60 8.51 -5.36 -8.51
C TRP A 60 7.93 -5.85 -9.85
N LEU A 61 6.60 -5.92 -9.96
CA LEU A 61 5.93 -6.55 -11.11
C LEU A 61 6.09 -5.78 -12.43
N ASP A 62 6.49 -4.51 -12.40
CA ASP A 62 6.81 -3.73 -13.60
C ASP A 62 8.31 -3.78 -13.96
N GLY A 63 9.09 -4.58 -13.22
CA GLY A 63 10.52 -4.75 -13.40
C GLY A 63 11.37 -3.57 -12.94
N LEU A 64 10.77 -2.53 -12.34
CA LEU A 64 11.47 -1.34 -11.88
C LEU A 64 11.39 -1.24 -10.36
N ILE A 65 12.53 -1.11 -9.70
CA ILE A 65 12.52 -0.71 -8.29
C ILE A 65 12.00 0.72 -8.25
N SER A 66 10.93 0.92 -7.47
CA SER A 66 10.35 2.23 -7.32
C SER A 66 11.36 3.18 -6.66
N ASP A 67 11.42 4.43 -7.11
CA ASP A 67 12.34 5.46 -6.58
C ASP A 67 11.99 5.92 -5.15
N TYR A 68 11.02 5.27 -4.48
CA TYR A 68 10.69 5.57 -3.09
C TYR A 68 11.82 5.15 -2.16
N PRO A 69 12.22 6.01 -1.21
CA PRO A 69 13.16 5.63 -0.17
C PRO A 69 12.81 4.30 0.50
N LEU A 70 13.81 3.43 0.65
CA LEU A 70 13.74 2.13 1.33
C LEU A 70 12.95 1.03 0.58
N PHE A 71 12.43 1.29 -0.63
CA PHE A 71 11.70 0.27 -1.42
C PHE A 71 12.64 -0.76 -2.09
N ASP A 72 13.94 -0.56 -2.00
CA ASP A 72 14.98 -1.52 -2.33
C ASP A 72 15.28 -2.52 -1.17
N GLU A 73 14.85 -2.23 0.07
CA GLU A 73 15.01 -3.09 1.26
C GLU A 73 14.00 -4.28 1.27
N SER A 74 13.99 -5.08 0.20
CA SER A 74 12.98 -6.13 0.00
C SER A 74 12.85 -7.12 1.16
N SER A 75 13.95 -7.50 1.83
CA SER A 75 13.91 -8.41 2.98
C SER A 75 13.15 -7.80 4.16
N ARG A 76 13.43 -6.54 4.49
CA ARG A 76 12.78 -5.83 5.59
C ARG A 76 11.29 -5.63 5.31
N ILE A 77 10.94 -5.26 4.09
CA ILE A 77 9.53 -5.17 3.65
C ILE A 77 8.84 -6.53 3.82
N HIS A 78 9.49 -7.62 3.38
CA HIS A 78 8.95 -8.97 3.50
C HIS A 78 8.74 -9.40 4.96
N GLU A 79 9.67 -9.08 5.86
CA GLU A 79 9.55 -9.34 7.30
C GLU A 79 8.34 -8.61 7.92
N ILE A 80 8.18 -7.30 7.63
CA ILE A 80 7.05 -6.49 8.11
C ILE A 80 5.71 -7.10 7.65
N ILE A 81 5.60 -7.40 6.36
CA ILE A 81 4.38 -7.96 5.77
C ILE A 81 4.05 -9.34 6.36
N THR A 82 5.06 -10.20 6.49
CA THR A 82 4.90 -11.55 7.04
C THR A 82 4.42 -11.50 8.49
N ALA A 83 5.03 -10.65 9.32
CA ALA A 83 4.64 -10.48 10.71
C ALA A 83 3.19 -9.99 10.85
N MET A 84 2.79 -9.01 10.04
CA MET A 84 1.43 -8.47 10.02
C MET A 84 0.41 -9.51 9.57
N LYS A 85 0.63 -10.16 8.42
CA LYS A 85 -0.28 -11.19 7.89
C LYS A 85 -0.41 -12.40 8.80
N SER A 86 0.68 -12.86 9.39
CA SER A 86 0.66 -14.02 10.28
C SER A 86 -0.30 -13.80 11.46
N ARG A 87 -0.34 -12.58 12.00
CA ARG A 87 -1.27 -12.17 13.07
C ARG A 87 -2.71 -12.04 12.57
N LEU A 88 -2.94 -11.38 11.44
CA LEU A 88 -4.28 -11.30 10.84
C LEU A 88 -4.85 -12.69 10.58
N LEU A 89 -4.07 -13.59 9.98
CA LEU A 89 -4.50 -14.94 9.68
C LEU A 89 -4.67 -15.80 10.94
N HIS A 90 -3.90 -15.53 12.01
CA HIS A 90 -4.14 -16.16 13.31
C HIS A 90 -5.55 -15.82 13.84
N TYR A 91 -5.93 -14.54 13.84
CA TYR A 91 -7.27 -14.14 14.26
C TYR A 91 -8.35 -14.57 13.27
N ALA A 92 -8.07 -14.66 11.98
CA ALA A 92 -9.01 -15.21 11.00
C ALA A 92 -9.36 -16.67 11.31
N LEU A 93 -8.37 -17.49 11.68
CA LEU A 93 -8.62 -18.86 12.14
C LEU A 93 -9.45 -18.89 13.43
N GLU A 94 -9.21 -17.98 14.36
CA GLU A 94 -10.05 -17.84 15.57
C GLU A 94 -11.51 -17.50 15.20
N GLY A 95 -11.72 -16.57 14.26
CA GLY A 95 -13.04 -16.26 13.72
C GLY A 95 -13.73 -17.48 13.09
N CYS A 96 -13.01 -18.26 12.28
CA CYS A 96 -13.52 -19.52 11.73
C CYS A 96 -13.94 -20.51 12.83
N ARG A 97 -13.15 -20.66 13.91
CA ARG A 97 -13.54 -21.51 15.05
C ARG A 97 -14.83 -21.03 15.69
N ALA A 98 -14.99 -19.72 15.87
CA ALA A 98 -16.21 -19.15 16.44
C ALA A 98 -17.44 -19.40 15.55
N ILE A 99 -17.29 -19.33 14.23
CA ILE A 99 -18.37 -19.63 13.27
C ILE A 99 -18.72 -21.13 13.28
N LEU A 100 -17.72 -22.00 13.42
CA LEU A 100 -17.89 -23.46 13.44
C LEU A 100 -18.49 -23.99 14.76
N ALA A 101 -18.18 -23.35 15.90
CA ALA A 101 -18.55 -23.87 17.22
C ALA A 101 -20.06 -24.16 17.38
N PRO A 102 -21.00 -23.33 16.90
CA PRO A 102 -22.43 -23.65 16.94
C PRO A 102 -22.82 -24.87 16.07
N LEU A 103 -22.09 -25.14 14.98
CA LEU A 103 -22.38 -26.26 14.07
C LEU A 103 -22.01 -27.62 14.71
N LEU A 104 -20.96 -27.63 15.55
CA LEU A 104 -20.56 -28.82 16.30
C LEU A 104 -21.65 -29.35 17.24
N SER A 105 -22.49 -28.47 17.79
CA SER A 105 -23.61 -28.87 18.65
C SER A 105 -24.72 -29.64 17.91
N LYS A 106 -24.70 -29.64 16.57
CA LYS A 106 -25.72 -30.26 15.71
C LYS A 106 -25.32 -31.65 15.16
N SER A 107 -24.19 -32.21 15.59
CA SER A 107 -23.79 -33.63 15.41
C SER A 107 -23.70 -34.16 13.97
N ASN A 108 -23.17 -33.37 13.02
CA ASN A 108 -22.78 -33.88 11.69
C ASN A 108 -21.30 -34.27 11.65
N SER A 109 -20.99 -35.44 11.08
CA SER A 109 -19.61 -35.98 10.98
C SER A 109 -18.68 -35.11 10.12
N ALA A 110 -19.21 -34.44 9.10
CA ALA A 110 -18.44 -33.55 8.22
C ALA A 110 -17.96 -32.27 8.93
N ASP A 111 -18.82 -31.65 9.75
CA ASP A 111 -18.47 -30.44 10.51
C ASP A 111 -17.41 -30.74 11.58
N ASN A 112 -17.49 -31.93 12.20
CA ASN A 112 -16.47 -32.41 13.12
C ASN A 112 -15.10 -32.57 12.45
N LEU A 113 -15.05 -33.05 11.20
CA LEU A 113 -13.80 -33.16 10.43
C LEU A 113 -13.21 -31.79 10.07
N LEU A 114 -14.04 -30.82 9.66
CA LEU A 114 -13.63 -29.44 9.41
C LEU A 114 -13.09 -28.77 10.69
N CYS A 115 -13.76 -28.97 11.82
CA CYS A 115 -13.30 -28.42 13.10
C CYS A 115 -11.99 -29.04 13.57
N ASN A 116 -11.78 -30.33 13.34
CA ASN A 116 -10.49 -30.96 13.65
C ASN A 116 -9.39 -30.49 12.69
N SER A 117 -9.72 -30.22 11.42
CA SER A 117 -8.74 -29.78 10.43
C SER A 117 -8.17 -28.39 10.72
N ILE A 118 -8.94 -27.48 11.32
CA ILE A 118 -8.45 -26.12 11.65
C ILE A 118 -7.29 -26.11 12.66
N ASN A 119 -7.20 -27.14 13.51
CA ASN A 119 -6.14 -27.27 14.51
C ASN A 119 -4.98 -28.15 14.01
N THR A 120 -5.28 -29.17 13.20
CA THR A 120 -4.27 -30.11 12.69
C THR A 120 -3.58 -29.61 11.42
N ARG A 121 -4.26 -28.81 10.60
CA ARG A 121 -3.79 -28.26 9.31
C ARG A 121 -4.11 -26.78 9.16
N PRO A 122 -3.61 -25.92 10.07
CA PRO A 122 -3.89 -24.49 10.02
C PRO A 122 -3.30 -23.80 8.77
N ASP A 123 -2.25 -24.35 8.17
CA ASP A 123 -1.63 -23.86 6.94
C ASP A 123 -2.57 -23.93 5.73
N VAL A 124 -3.30 -25.05 5.56
CA VAL A 124 -4.31 -25.19 4.50
C VAL A 124 -5.44 -24.19 4.72
N TRP A 125 -5.92 -24.03 5.96
CA TRP A 125 -6.93 -23.03 6.29
C TRP A 125 -6.47 -21.60 6.00
N LYS A 126 -5.24 -21.24 6.36
CA LYS A 126 -4.66 -19.93 6.07
C LYS A 126 -4.58 -19.69 4.57
N ALA A 127 -4.15 -20.68 3.80
CA ALA A 127 -4.09 -20.60 2.35
C ALA A 127 -5.48 -20.29 1.76
N VAL A 128 -6.50 -21.08 2.14
CA VAL A 128 -7.87 -20.93 1.62
C VAL A 128 -8.53 -19.64 2.09
N LEU A 129 -8.33 -19.23 3.35
CA LEU A 129 -8.78 -17.94 3.89
C LEU A 129 -8.14 -16.77 3.14
N SER A 130 -6.83 -16.84 2.91
CA SER A 130 -6.09 -15.76 2.25
C SER A 130 -6.54 -15.55 0.79
N ALA A 131 -7.07 -16.59 0.16
CA ALA A 131 -7.61 -16.59 -1.19
C ALA A 131 -9.10 -16.18 -1.28
N GLN A 132 -9.75 -15.84 -0.16
CA GLN A 132 -11.11 -15.32 -0.18
C GLN A 132 -11.14 -13.87 -0.68
N HIS A 133 -12.17 -13.54 -1.46
CA HIS A 133 -12.41 -12.18 -1.94
C HIS A 133 -13.02 -11.34 -0.82
N TYR A 134 -12.40 -10.21 -0.51
CA TYR A 134 -12.86 -9.28 0.52
C TYR A 134 -12.89 -7.86 -0.05
N GLY A 135 -14.08 -7.41 -0.46
CA GLY A 135 -14.30 -6.11 -1.08
C GLY A 135 -13.66 -6.01 -2.47
N VAL A 136 -12.40 -5.60 -2.51
CA VAL A 136 -11.59 -5.50 -3.74
C VAL A 136 -10.19 -6.13 -3.58
N ILE A 137 -9.96 -6.83 -2.47
CA ILE A 137 -8.66 -7.37 -2.08
C ILE A 137 -8.77 -8.87 -1.78
N TYR A 138 -7.74 -9.61 -2.17
CA TYR A 138 -7.43 -10.93 -1.63
C TYR A 138 -6.21 -10.78 -0.71
N LEU A 139 -6.28 -11.36 0.49
CA LEU A 139 -5.19 -11.27 1.48
C LEU A 139 -3.88 -11.92 0.98
N VAL A 140 -3.98 -12.90 0.09
CA VAL A 140 -2.83 -13.57 -0.51
C VAL A 140 -2.10 -12.64 -1.50
N SER A 141 -0.76 -12.63 -1.47
CA SER A 141 0.07 -12.04 -2.54
C SER A 141 0.69 -13.13 -3.42
N ARG A 142 1.29 -12.77 -4.56
CA ARG A 142 2.00 -13.74 -5.42
C ARG A 142 3.13 -14.47 -4.69
N SER A 143 3.85 -13.79 -3.79
CA SER A 143 4.89 -14.41 -2.98
C SER A 143 4.31 -15.42 -2.00
N ASP A 144 3.22 -15.08 -1.31
CA ASP A 144 2.56 -16.01 -0.39
C ASP A 144 2.07 -17.26 -1.12
N ALA A 145 1.38 -17.06 -2.25
CA ALA A 145 0.83 -18.15 -3.04
C ALA A 145 1.94 -19.13 -3.45
N ARG A 146 3.05 -18.61 -3.99
CA ARG A 146 4.15 -19.44 -4.50
C ARG A 146 5.02 -20.05 -3.40
N ASP A 147 5.40 -19.24 -2.41
CA ASP A 147 6.46 -19.59 -1.47
C ASP A 147 5.91 -20.24 -0.19
N ILE A 148 4.64 -20.01 0.15
CA ILE A 148 4.03 -20.46 1.41
C ILE A 148 2.88 -21.46 1.17
N TYR A 149 1.97 -21.19 0.24
CA TYR A 149 0.67 -21.89 0.20
C TYR A 149 0.52 -22.98 -0.86
N LEU A 150 1.23 -22.90 -1.98
CA LEU A 150 1.04 -23.81 -3.12
C LEU A 150 1.27 -25.28 -2.75
N SER A 151 2.31 -25.57 -1.96
CA SER A 151 2.65 -26.93 -1.54
C SER A 151 1.55 -27.56 -0.68
N SER A 152 1.06 -26.83 0.34
CA SER A 152 0.02 -27.29 1.26
C SER A 152 -1.30 -27.56 0.54
N ILE A 153 -1.73 -26.66 -0.37
CA ILE A 153 -2.97 -26.86 -1.13
C ILE A 153 -2.87 -28.07 -2.07
N LYS A 154 -1.72 -28.27 -2.72
CA LYS A 154 -1.51 -29.44 -3.60
C LYS A 154 -1.47 -30.76 -2.82
N ALA A 155 -0.95 -30.75 -1.61
CA ALA A 155 -0.90 -31.94 -0.75
C ALA A 155 -2.28 -32.33 -0.19
N HIS A 156 -3.21 -31.37 -0.06
CA HIS A 156 -4.50 -31.58 0.61
C HIS A 156 -5.71 -31.06 -0.23
N PRO A 157 -5.95 -31.59 -1.44
CA PRO A 157 -6.95 -31.05 -2.36
C PRO A 157 -8.40 -31.17 -1.83
N SER A 158 -8.78 -32.32 -1.27
CA SER A 158 -10.15 -32.55 -0.77
C SER A 158 -10.50 -31.64 0.41
N GLU A 159 -9.53 -31.38 1.28
CA GLU A 159 -9.72 -30.45 2.41
C GLU A 159 -9.73 -29.00 1.96
N THR A 160 -8.86 -28.65 1.02
CA THR A 160 -8.87 -27.31 0.41
C THR A 160 -10.27 -27.00 -0.14
N GLN A 161 -10.87 -27.95 -0.85
CA GLN A 161 -12.24 -27.82 -1.37
C GLN A 161 -13.27 -27.70 -0.24
N ALA A 162 -13.23 -28.59 0.75
CA ALA A 162 -14.19 -28.55 1.86
C ALA A 162 -14.12 -27.23 2.66
N ILE A 163 -12.92 -26.68 2.86
CA ILE A 163 -12.72 -25.39 3.52
C ILE A 163 -13.25 -24.25 2.64
N ASP A 164 -12.96 -24.25 1.33
CA ASP A 164 -13.43 -23.19 0.42
C ASP A 164 -14.96 -23.19 0.32
N GLU A 165 -15.59 -24.37 0.27
CA GLU A 165 -17.05 -24.52 0.33
C GLU A 165 -17.61 -23.94 1.64
N PHE A 166 -17.02 -24.30 2.78
CA PHE A 166 -17.42 -23.75 4.08
C PHE A 166 -17.32 -22.21 4.11
N LEU A 167 -16.21 -21.64 3.65
CA LEU A 167 -15.98 -20.19 3.70
C LEU A 167 -16.92 -19.39 2.79
N ARG A 168 -17.50 -20.02 1.75
CA ARG A 168 -18.50 -19.39 0.89
C ARG A 168 -19.90 -19.40 1.51
N VAL A 169 -20.22 -20.41 2.30
CA VAL A 169 -21.53 -20.52 2.95
C VAL A 169 -21.70 -19.36 3.93
N ASP A 170 -22.81 -18.63 3.79
CA ASP A 170 -23.16 -17.50 4.66
C ASP A 170 -22.00 -16.49 4.85
N ALA A 171 -21.22 -16.29 3.77
CA ALA A 171 -20.06 -15.41 3.73
C ALA A 171 -19.06 -15.62 4.89
N ALA A 172 -18.88 -16.86 5.36
CA ALA A 172 -18.03 -17.20 6.49
C ALA A 172 -16.58 -16.70 6.34
N GLY A 173 -16.04 -16.67 5.12
CA GLY A 173 -14.73 -16.08 4.82
C GLY A 173 -14.67 -14.57 5.11
N ILE A 174 -15.67 -13.80 4.68
CA ILE A 174 -15.76 -12.36 4.95
C ILE A 174 -15.92 -12.12 6.45
N ARG A 175 -16.79 -12.89 7.12
CA ARG A 175 -17.01 -12.81 8.56
C ARG A 175 -15.76 -13.12 9.38
N ALA A 176 -14.99 -14.12 8.97
CA ALA A 176 -13.72 -14.47 9.61
C ALA A 176 -12.67 -13.37 9.42
N ILE A 177 -12.57 -12.76 8.23
CA ILE A 177 -11.70 -11.61 7.99
C ILE A 177 -12.20 -10.39 8.77
N ASN A 178 -13.52 -10.22 8.89
CA ASN A 178 -14.13 -9.20 9.73
C ASN A 178 -13.64 -9.39 11.19
N TYR A 179 -13.81 -10.58 11.75
CA TYR A 179 -13.30 -10.85 13.08
C TYR A 179 -11.78 -10.61 13.20
N ALA A 180 -11.01 -11.00 12.19
CA ALA A 180 -9.56 -10.89 12.19
C ALA A 180 -9.07 -9.45 12.36
N VAL A 181 -9.59 -8.52 11.56
CA VAL A 181 -9.16 -7.11 11.62
C VAL A 181 -9.62 -6.47 12.93
N HIS A 182 -10.84 -6.74 13.40
CA HIS A 182 -11.31 -6.23 14.69
C HIS A 182 -10.44 -6.72 15.86
N ALA A 183 -10.18 -8.02 15.93
CA ALA A 183 -9.34 -8.61 16.96
C ALA A 183 -7.89 -8.10 16.87
N TYR A 184 -7.34 -7.97 15.67
CA TYR A 184 -6.01 -7.40 15.46
C TYR A 184 -5.91 -5.97 16.00
N ILE A 185 -6.89 -5.12 15.73
CA ILE A 185 -6.89 -3.74 16.22
C ILE A 185 -7.10 -3.67 17.74
N ARG A 186 -7.93 -4.55 18.31
CA ARG A 186 -8.32 -4.47 19.73
C ARG A 186 -7.43 -5.23 20.71
N ARG A 187 -6.78 -6.31 20.27
CA ARG A 187 -6.12 -7.29 21.16
C ARG A 187 -4.62 -7.37 20.94
N ASP A 188 -4.12 -7.05 19.75
CA ASP A 188 -2.68 -6.96 19.54
C ASP A 188 -2.13 -5.66 20.12
N GLY A 189 -0.86 -5.68 20.52
CA GLY A 189 -0.16 -4.50 21.06
C GLY A 189 0.12 -3.44 19.99
N LEU A 190 -0.88 -3.08 19.19
CA LEU A 190 -0.92 -1.82 18.47
C LEU A 190 -1.22 -0.72 19.48
N ARG A 191 -0.52 0.41 19.34
CA ARG A 191 -0.99 1.66 19.90
C ARG A 191 -2.15 2.14 19.03
N VAL A 192 -3.30 2.38 19.66
CA VAL A 192 -4.51 2.84 18.99
C VAL A 192 -4.91 4.18 19.59
N ASP A 193 -4.85 5.24 18.79
CA ASP A 193 -5.43 6.53 19.16
C ASP A 193 -6.82 6.64 18.52
N HIS A 194 -7.74 7.33 19.19
CA HIS A 194 -9.11 7.49 18.72
C HIS A 194 -9.37 8.92 18.24
N ALA A 195 -9.71 9.08 16.95
CA ALA A 195 -10.05 10.37 16.37
C ALA A 195 -11.16 10.26 15.33
N SER A 196 -12.07 11.24 15.29
CA SER A 196 -13.25 11.23 14.41
C SER A 196 -13.17 12.22 13.24
N SER A 197 -12.47 13.34 13.39
CA SER A 197 -12.55 14.47 12.44
C SER A 197 -11.88 14.22 11.09
N PHE A 198 -10.89 13.32 10.99
CA PHE A 198 -10.16 13.04 9.75
C PHE A 198 -9.95 11.57 9.42
N VAL A 199 -10.40 10.65 10.27
CA VAL A 199 -10.42 9.22 9.94
C VAL A 199 -11.74 8.92 9.22
N PRO A 200 -11.74 8.40 7.99
CA PRO A 200 -12.96 7.96 7.33
C PRO A 200 -13.68 6.85 8.12
N PRO A 201 -15.00 6.67 7.93
CA PRO A 201 -15.71 5.51 8.48
C PRO A 201 -15.04 4.20 8.07
N ASN A 202 -14.88 3.31 9.05
CA ASN A 202 -14.26 2.00 8.95
C ASN A 202 -12.83 1.97 8.40
N ALA A 203 -12.12 3.11 8.42
CA ALA A 203 -10.73 3.20 8.00
C ALA A 203 -9.77 3.10 9.18
N ILE A 204 -8.55 2.64 8.89
CA ILE A 204 -7.44 2.50 9.82
C ILE A 204 -6.29 3.39 9.33
N SER A 205 -6.13 4.57 9.93
CA SER A 205 -5.09 5.51 9.54
C SER A 205 -3.76 5.16 10.22
N SER A 206 -2.81 4.65 9.46
CA SER A 206 -1.51 4.21 9.99
C SER A 206 -0.52 5.37 10.18
N VAL A 207 -0.06 5.61 11.42
CA VAL A 207 0.81 6.74 11.78
C VAL A 207 2.27 6.33 11.91
N GLY A 208 2.54 5.12 12.39
CA GLY A 208 3.91 4.62 12.56
C GLY A 208 3.96 3.14 12.83
N GLU A 209 5.11 2.66 13.29
CA GLU A 209 5.27 1.26 13.66
C GLU A 209 4.27 0.88 14.73
N ARG A 210 3.37 -0.05 14.38
CA ARG A 210 2.32 -0.55 15.28
C ARG A 210 1.48 0.56 15.90
N HIS A 211 1.31 1.69 15.21
CA HIS A 211 0.53 2.83 15.69
C HIS A 211 -0.50 3.25 14.64
N VAL A 212 -1.77 3.14 15.01
CA VAL A 212 -2.90 3.48 14.16
C VAL A 212 -3.84 4.48 14.84
N VAL A 213 -4.59 5.21 14.03
CA VAL A 213 -5.69 6.06 14.47
C VAL A 213 -6.97 5.56 13.82
N ILE A 214 -8.00 5.37 14.64
CA ILE A 214 -9.31 4.87 14.21
C ILE A 214 -10.43 5.74 14.77
N ARG A 215 -11.64 5.62 14.24
CA ARG A 215 -12.83 6.10 14.94
C ARG A 215 -13.24 5.07 15.97
N ALA A 216 -13.41 5.48 17.24
CA ALA A 216 -13.81 4.57 18.31
C ALA A 216 -15.11 3.81 17.98
N VAL A 217 -16.13 4.54 17.52
CA VAL A 217 -17.45 3.98 17.15
C VAL A 217 -17.40 2.85 16.12
N ASP A 218 -16.43 2.85 15.22
CA ASP A 218 -16.32 1.80 14.18
C ASP A 218 -15.79 0.47 14.76
N PHE A 219 -15.16 0.51 15.95
CA PHE A 219 -14.56 -0.63 16.66
C PHE A 219 -15.19 -0.93 18.03
N GLU A 220 -16.16 -0.12 18.49
CA GLU A 220 -17.05 -0.36 19.64
C GLU A 220 -18.10 -1.45 19.36
N ARG A 221 -17.71 -2.46 18.59
CA ARG A 221 -18.52 -3.63 18.24
C ARG A 221 -18.10 -4.82 19.10
N THR A 222 -19.05 -5.68 19.46
CA THR A 222 -18.73 -6.97 20.08
C THR A 222 -18.22 -7.93 19.01
N SER A 223 -17.41 -8.90 19.41
CA SER A 223 -16.91 -9.95 18.53
C SER A 223 -18.04 -10.69 17.81
N GLU A 224 -19.14 -10.95 18.50
CA GLU A 224 -20.34 -11.60 17.96
C GLU A 224 -21.00 -10.73 16.88
N SER A 225 -21.12 -9.42 17.12
CA SER A 225 -21.70 -8.50 16.13
C SER A 225 -20.86 -8.38 14.87
N VAL A 226 -19.52 -8.36 15.01
CA VAL A 226 -18.59 -8.35 13.88
C VAL A 226 -18.68 -9.66 13.09
N LEU A 227 -18.75 -10.79 13.79
CA LEU A 227 -18.92 -12.11 13.17
C LEU A 227 -20.28 -12.30 12.51
N ALA A 228 -21.28 -11.48 12.78
CA ALA A 228 -22.58 -11.55 12.12
C ALA A 228 -22.60 -10.82 10.75
N GLU A 229 -21.58 -9.98 10.48
CA GLU A 229 -21.55 -9.13 9.28
C GLU A 229 -21.05 -9.89 8.06
N THR A 230 -21.92 -10.06 7.07
CA THR A 230 -21.65 -10.81 5.83
C THR A 230 -21.00 -9.97 4.74
N ILE A 231 -20.83 -8.67 4.98
CA ILE A 231 -20.16 -7.73 4.07
C ILE A 231 -18.82 -7.27 4.66
N PRO A 232 -17.84 -6.91 3.81
CA PRO A 232 -16.59 -6.30 4.26
C PRO A 232 -16.86 -5.04 5.09
N LEU A 233 -16.32 -4.99 6.31
CA LEU A 233 -16.47 -3.81 7.18
C LEU A 233 -15.38 -2.76 6.94
N TRP A 234 -14.11 -3.18 6.90
CA TRP A 234 -12.95 -2.28 6.74
C TRP A 234 -12.29 -2.39 5.37
N ASP A 235 -11.41 -1.44 5.04
CA ASP A 235 -10.58 -1.50 3.84
C ASP A 235 -9.24 -2.18 4.15
N LEU A 236 -8.98 -3.32 3.52
CA LEU A 236 -7.70 -4.02 3.71
C LEU A 236 -6.52 -3.23 3.12
N HIS A 237 -6.75 -2.26 2.24
CA HIS A 237 -5.71 -1.36 1.74
C HIS A 237 -4.98 -0.63 2.88
N ASP A 238 -5.65 -0.38 4.00
CA ASP A 238 -5.07 0.29 5.17
C ASP A 238 -3.87 -0.46 5.77
N PHE A 239 -3.77 -1.77 5.54
CA PHE A 239 -2.62 -2.56 5.95
C PHE A 239 -1.40 -2.38 5.03
N ALA A 240 -1.59 -1.92 3.79
CA ALA A 240 -0.50 -1.44 2.95
C ALA A 240 0.06 -0.13 3.51
N HIS A 241 -0.81 0.78 3.98
CA HIS A 241 -0.39 1.96 4.72
C HIS A 241 0.34 1.59 6.03
N LEU A 242 -0.15 0.60 6.78
CA LEU A 242 0.51 0.14 8.01
C LEU A 242 1.92 -0.41 7.72
N SER A 243 2.06 -1.16 6.63
CA SER A 243 3.36 -1.69 6.19
C SER A 243 4.33 -0.56 5.84
N CYS A 244 3.90 0.45 5.09
CA CYS A 244 4.70 1.63 4.78
C CYS A 244 5.06 2.43 6.03
N ALA A 245 4.08 2.71 6.91
CA ALA A 245 4.30 3.46 8.14
C ALA A 245 5.26 2.71 9.10
N THR A 246 5.24 1.38 9.09
CA THR A 246 6.21 0.56 9.85
C THR A 246 7.61 0.62 9.24
N LEU A 247 7.71 0.71 7.91
CA LEU A 247 9.00 0.85 7.21
C LEU A 247 9.68 2.20 7.52
N CYS A 248 8.93 3.29 7.45
CA CYS A 248 9.42 4.64 7.79
C CYS A 248 8.27 5.56 8.24
N PRO A 249 8.03 5.70 9.56
CA PRO A 249 6.93 6.52 10.08
C PRO A 249 7.00 8.00 9.70
N SER A 250 8.21 8.58 9.61
CA SER A 250 8.36 10.00 9.29
C SER A 250 7.93 10.29 7.86
N LEU A 251 8.31 9.42 6.92
CA LEU A 251 8.03 9.59 5.49
C LEU A 251 6.64 9.11 5.08
N PHE A 252 6.22 7.94 5.58
CA PHE A 252 5.00 7.26 5.12
C PHE A 252 3.88 7.20 6.16
N GLY A 253 4.11 7.70 7.37
CA GLY A 253 3.08 7.77 8.39
C GLY A 253 2.02 8.83 8.08
N ASN A 254 0.77 8.53 8.41
CA ASN A 254 -0.35 9.45 8.28
C ASN A 254 -0.10 10.72 9.11
N LYS A 255 -0.40 11.88 8.53
CA LYS A 255 -0.19 13.21 9.13
C LYS A 255 -1.51 13.96 9.35
N TYR A 256 -2.66 13.29 9.20
CA TYR A 256 -3.97 13.93 9.20
C TYR A 256 -4.29 14.59 10.54
N GLN A 257 -4.07 13.87 11.65
CA GLN A 257 -4.42 14.40 12.97
C GLN A 257 -3.41 15.44 13.49
N THR A 258 -2.13 15.27 13.16
CA THR A 258 -1.06 16.11 13.72
C THR A 258 -0.84 17.40 12.94
N HIS A 259 -1.05 17.40 11.62
CA HIS A 259 -0.73 18.56 10.76
C HIS A 259 -1.88 18.99 9.85
N LEU A 260 -2.62 18.06 9.20
CA LEU A 260 -3.76 18.45 8.34
C LEU A 260 -4.84 19.17 9.15
N ALA A 261 -5.05 18.76 10.40
CA ALA A 261 -6.02 19.37 11.31
C ALA A 261 -5.76 20.85 11.61
N LEU A 262 -4.52 21.33 11.40
CA LEU A 262 -4.12 22.72 11.60
C LEU A 262 -4.44 23.61 10.39
N LEU A 263 -4.74 23.03 9.23
CA LEU A 263 -5.00 23.77 8.01
C LEU A 263 -6.45 24.28 7.93
N HIS A 264 -6.66 25.36 7.19
CA HIS A 264 -7.99 25.91 6.93
C HIS A 264 -8.90 24.88 6.25
N LYS A 265 -10.21 24.90 6.56
CA LYS A 265 -11.19 23.91 6.09
C LYS A 265 -11.19 23.74 4.57
N SER A 266 -11.03 24.83 3.81
CA SER A 266 -10.96 24.79 2.35
C SER A 266 -9.79 23.96 1.81
N LEU A 267 -8.66 23.94 2.53
CA LEU A 267 -7.50 23.11 2.19
C LEU A 267 -7.70 21.66 2.60
N THR A 268 -8.25 21.41 3.80
CA THR A 268 -8.56 20.04 4.23
C THR A 268 -9.58 19.34 3.31
N ALA A 269 -10.47 20.11 2.68
CA ALA A 269 -11.44 19.61 1.71
C ALA A 269 -10.80 19.02 0.43
N LEU A 270 -9.55 19.40 0.12
CA LEU A 270 -8.78 18.83 -1.00
C LEU A 270 -8.40 17.37 -0.78
N VAL A 271 -8.35 16.93 0.48
CA VAL A 271 -8.04 15.55 0.86
C VAL A 271 -9.29 14.78 1.27
N ARG A 272 -10.20 15.43 2.00
CA ARG A 272 -11.39 14.78 2.61
C ARG A 272 -12.58 14.60 1.68
N SER A 273 -12.74 15.52 0.73
CA SER A 273 -13.73 15.48 -0.37
C SER A 273 -15.15 15.00 -0.02
N PRO A 274 -15.94 15.73 0.78
CA PRO A 274 -17.37 15.46 0.82
C PRO A 274 -17.99 15.64 -0.59
N GLY A 275 -18.82 14.69 -1.02
CA GLY A 275 -19.61 14.82 -2.27
C GLY A 275 -18.91 14.44 -3.58
N MET A 276 -17.83 13.64 -3.55
CA MET A 276 -17.10 13.21 -4.76
C MET A 276 -17.99 12.56 -5.82
N SER A 277 -19.02 11.81 -5.43
CA SER A 277 -19.88 11.08 -6.36
C SER A 277 -20.94 11.97 -7.04
N ALA A 278 -21.24 13.13 -6.45
CA ALA A 278 -22.37 13.98 -6.88
C ALA A 278 -21.96 15.07 -7.90
N GLY A 279 -20.67 15.21 -8.22
CA GLY A 279 -20.16 16.30 -9.07
C GLY A 279 -20.25 17.70 -8.43
N THR A 280 -20.80 17.82 -7.22
CA THR A 280 -20.97 19.05 -6.45
C THR A 280 -19.87 19.28 -5.40
N GLY A 281 -18.99 18.30 -5.19
CA GLY A 281 -17.83 18.41 -4.31
C GLY A 281 -16.69 19.27 -4.89
N PRO A 282 -15.56 19.41 -4.17
CA PRO A 282 -14.43 20.19 -4.64
C PRO A 282 -13.87 19.64 -5.96
N LYS A 283 -13.75 20.53 -6.95
CA LYS A 283 -13.27 20.20 -8.30
C LYS A 283 -11.78 19.82 -8.37
N ILE A 284 -11.03 19.84 -7.28
CA ILE A 284 -9.57 19.60 -7.29
C ILE A 284 -9.11 18.69 -6.15
N SER A 285 -10.00 17.86 -5.63
CA SER A 285 -9.65 17.00 -4.52
C SER A 285 -9.06 15.66 -4.95
N ASP A 286 -8.18 15.11 -4.13
CA ASP A 286 -7.33 13.96 -4.44
C ASP A 286 -8.17 12.72 -4.78
N GLY A 287 -9.20 12.45 -3.98
CA GLY A 287 -10.13 11.33 -4.22
C GLY A 287 -11.01 11.54 -5.45
N MET A 288 -11.39 12.79 -5.78
CA MET A 288 -12.18 13.08 -6.98
C MET A 288 -11.33 12.87 -8.23
N ILE A 289 -10.10 13.42 -8.26
CA ILE A 289 -9.15 13.19 -9.35
C ILE A 289 -8.92 11.70 -9.54
N PHE A 290 -8.63 10.98 -8.46
CA PHE A 290 -8.33 9.56 -8.54
C PHE A 290 -9.54 8.73 -8.98
N SER A 291 -10.65 8.81 -8.27
CA SER A 291 -11.78 7.90 -8.50
C SER A 291 -12.63 8.30 -9.71
N GLN A 292 -12.78 9.60 -9.97
CA GLN A 292 -13.76 10.13 -10.92
C GLN A 292 -13.17 10.60 -12.25
N LEU A 293 -11.97 11.19 -12.28
CA LEU A 293 -11.37 11.72 -13.51
C LEU A 293 -10.40 10.73 -14.16
N LEU A 294 -9.48 10.17 -13.37
CA LEU A 294 -8.46 9.25 -13.89
C LEU A 294 -9.04 7.90 -14.33
N THR A 295 -10.18 7.46 -13.76
CA THR A 295 -10.81 6.19 -14.15
C THR A 295 -11.30 6.21 -15.61
N PRO A 296 -12.14 7.16 -16.06
CA PRO A 296 -12.50 7.28 -17.47
C PRO A 296 -11.30 7.41 -18.39
N MET A 297 -10.32 8.27 -18.04
CA MET A 297 -9.13 8.48 -18.87
C MET A 297 -8.34 7.19 -19.09
N PHE A 298 -8.15 6.39 -18.03
CA PHE A 298 -7.49 5.09 -18.13
C PHE A 298 -8.26 4.13 -19.03
N THR A 299 -9.57 4.00 -18.81
CA THR A 299 -10.43 3.09 -19.58
C THR A 299 -10.49 3.48 -21.06
N GLU A 300 -10.57 4.77 -21.38
CA GLU A 300 -10.59 5.26 -22.76
C GLU A 300 -9.23 5.05 -23.45
N ALA A 301 -8.12 5.32 -22.75
CA ALA A 301 -6.78 5.11 -23.29
C ALA A 301 -6.53 3.63 -23.66
N LEU A 302 -6.95 2.69 -22.82
CA LEU A 302 -6.85 1.25 -23.12
C LEU A 302 -7.66 0.82 -24.35
N LYS A 303 -8.77 1.50 -24.64
CA LYS A 303 -9.60 1.23 -25.83
C LYS A 303 -8.97 1.79 -27.11
N GLN A 304 -8.33 2.96 -27.01
CA GLN A 304 -7.78 3.68 -28.15
C GLN A 304 -6.44 3.13 -28.64
N ASN A 305 -5.57 2.69 -27.74
CA ASN A 305 -4.24 2.24 -28.12
C ASN A 305 -3.75 1.06 -27.27
N LYS A 306 -3.61 -0.11 -27.92
CA LYS A 306 -3.11 -1.33 -27.27
C LYS A 306 -1.58 -1.40 -27.17
N SER A 307 -0.85 -0.45 -27.76
CA SER A 307 0.62 -0.39 -27.72
C SER A 307 1.17 0.38 -26.52
N TYR A 308 0.31 0.80 -25.59
CA TYR A 308 0.78 1.45 -24.37
C TYR A 308 1.66 0.52 -23.54
N THR A 309 2.69 1.13 -22.96
CA THR A 309 3.52 0.55 -21.91
C THR A 309 3.11 1.17 -20.57
N TYR A 310 3.55 0.61 -19.44
CA TYR A 310 3.26 1.19 -18.12
C TYR A 310 3.69 2.66 -18.03
N ALA A 311 4.90 2.98 -18.48
CA ALA A 311 5.43 4.34 -18.45
C ALA A 311 4.67 5.27 -19.41
N SER A 312 4.44 4.86 -20.67
CA SER A 312 3.82 5.74 -21.66
C SER A 312 2.34 6.03 -21.37
N LEU A 313 1.59 5.08 -20.79
CA LEU A 313 0.24 5.36 -20.32
C LEU A 313 0.26 6.27 -19.08
N THR A 314 1.16 6.03 -18.13
CA THR A 314 1.33 6.89 -16.95
C THR A 314 1.61 8.33 -17.37
N GLU A 315 2.53 8.54 -18.30
CA GLU A 315 2.89 9.86 -18.83
C GLU A 315 1.70 10.52 -19.56
N LYS A 316 1.00 9.79 -20.43
CA LYS A 316 -0.18 10.31 -21.14
C LYS A 316 -1.25 10.81 -20.18
N LEU A 317 -1.57 10.02 -19.15
CA LEU A 317 -2.57 10.39 -18.15
C LEU A 317 -2.09 11.56 -17.29
N ALA A 318 -0.80 11.60 -16.94
CA ALA A 318 -0.20 12.67 -16.16
C ALA A 318 -0.23 14.02 -16.88
N ILE A 319 0.05 14.05 -18.19
CA ILE A 319 -0.02 15.26 -19.01
C ILE A 319 -1.45 15.80 -19.04
N ASP A 320 -2.42 14.95 -19.37
CA ASP A 320 -3.83 15.35 -19.44
C ASP A 320 -4.35 15.85 -18.08
N LEU A 321 -3.95 15.20 -16.99
CA LEU A 321 -4.31 15.63 -15.64
C LEU A 321 -3.61 16.95 -15.26
N ALA A 322 -2.35 17.14 -15.64
CA ALA A 322 -1.64 18.39 -15.39
C ALA A 322 -2.29 19.56 -16.15
N GLU A 323 -2.70 19.36 -17.40
CA GLU A 323 -3.45 20.37 -18.18
C GLU A 323 -4.78 20.72 -17.51
N TYR A 324 -5.50 19.73 -16.96
CA TYR A 324 -6.70 19.98 -16.17
C TYR A 324 -6.42 20.82 -14.92
N LEU A 325 -5.41 20.46 -14.14
CA LEU A 325 -5.01 21.18 -12.93
C LEU A 325 -4.48 22.60 -13.21
N LEU A 326 -4.05 22.87 -14.44
CA LEU A 326 -3.67 24.19 -14.91
C LEU A 326 -4.85 24.98 -15.53
N GLY A 327 -6.07 24.44 -15.52
CA GLY A 327 -7.26 25.07 -16.11
C GLY A 327 -7.25 25.11 -17.65
N GLN A 328 -6.44 24.26 -18.28
CA GLN A 328 -6.19 24.27 -19.74
C GLN A 328 -7.01 23.22 -20.49
N LYS A 329 -7.55 22.24 -19.77
CA LYS A 329 -8.26 21.10 -20.35
C LYS A 329 -9.43 20.68 -19.49
N ALA A 330 -10.50 20.24 -20.14
CA ALA A 330 -11.62 19.61 -19.47
C ALA A 330 -11.44 18.09 -19.42
N LEU A 331 -11.85 17.46 -18.30
CA LEU A 331 -11.84 16.01 -18.13
C LEU A 331 -13.23 15.48 -17.85
N LYS A 332 -13.54 14.29 -18.35
CA LYS A 332 -14.84 13.64 -18.14
C LYS A 332 -14.93 13.06 -16.73
N HIS A 333 -15.99 13.40 -16.02
CA HIS A 333 -16.30 12.84 -14.70
C HIS A 333 -17.06 11.52 -14.83
N LEU A 334 -16.59 10.47 -14.14
CA LEU A 334 -17.15 9.12 -14.26
C LEU A 334 -18.65 9.05 -13.92
N SER A 335 -19.06 9.45 -12.72
CA SER A 335 -20.45 9.23 -12.26
C SER A 335 -21.49 10.11 -12.96
N THR A 336 -21.11 11.28 -13.46
CA THR A 336 -22.04 12.26 -14.04
C THR A 336 -21.95 12.31 -15.56
N GLY A 337 -20.86 11.80 -16.15
CA GLY A 337 -20.57 11.92 -17.57
C GLY A 337 -20.17 13.34 -18.02
N ASN A 338 -20.27 14.34 -17.14
CA ASN A 338 -20.04 15.74 -17.47
C ASN A 338 -18.56 16.04 -17.67
N MET A 339 -18.26 17.01 -18.54
CA MET A 339 -16.93 17.58 -18.68
C MET A 339 -16.68 18.58 -17.55
N MET A 340 -15.67 18.31 -16.73
CA MET A 340 -15.22 19.21 -15.68
C MET A 340 -14.06 20.05 -16.16
N THR A 341 -14.08 21.32 -15.78
CA THR A 341 -12.99 22.27 -16.04
C THR A 341 -12.73 23.11 -14.78
N LEU A 342 -11.49 23.56 -14.61
CA LEU A 342 -11.11 24.57 -13.64
C LEU A 342 -11.09 25.93 -14.32
N SER A 343 -11.65 26.94 -13.66
CA SER A 343 -11.61 28.32 -14.14
C SER A 343 -10.20 28.91 -14.04
N GLU A 344 -9.38 28.42 -13.12
CA GLU A 344 -8.02 28.88 -12.86
C GLU A 344 -7.11 27.69 -12.53
N PRO A 345 -5.78 27.83 -12.75
CA PRO A 345 -4.80 26.86 -12.26
C PRO A 345 -4.87 26.68 -10.75
N ILE A 346 -4.52 25.49 -10.25
CA ILE A 346 -4.34 25.30 -8.82
C ILE A 346 -3.20 26.18 -8.28
N THR A 347 -3.34 26.65 -7.04
CA THR A 347 -2.32 27.49 -6.39
C THR A 347 -1.17 26.64 -5.81
N PRO A 348 0.01 27.24 -5.56
CA PRO A 348 1.10 26.53 -4.87
C PRO A 348 0.70 25.94 -3.50
N ILE A 349 -0.16 26.64 -2.74
CA ILE A 349 -0.66 26.15 -1.44
C ILE A 349 -1.52 24.90 -1.64
N GLN A 350 -2.45 24.93 -2.61
CA GLN A 350 -3.28 23.75 -2.93
C GLN A 350 -2.40 22.57 -3.38
N LEU A 351 -1.40 22.83 -4.22
CA LEU A 351 -0.46 21.81 -4.66
C LEU A 351 0.32 21.19 -3.48
N ALA A 352 0.84 21.99 -2.54
CA ALA A 352 1.54 21.48 -1.37
C ALA A 352 0.68 20.53 -0.53
N VAL A 353 -0.60 20.88 -0.32
CA VAL A 353 -1.54 20.03 0.43
C VAL A 353 -1.74 18.67 -0.25
N LEU A 354 -1.97 18.71 -1.56
CA LEU A 354 -2.21 17.53 -2.39
C LEU A 354 -0.95 16.64 -2.50
N VAL A 355 0.23 17.25 -2.63
CA VAL A 355 1.52 16.54 -2.73
C VAL A 355 1.81 15.75 -1.45
N GLN A 356 1.63 16.35 -0.27
CA GLN A 356 1.83 15.64 1.01
C GLN A 356 0.88 14.45 1.14
N ASN A 357 -0.38 14.61 0.73
CA ASN A 357 -1.33 13.50 0.72
C ASN A 357 -0.90 12.39 -0.22
N LYS A 358 -0.40 12.75 -1.41
CA LYS A 358 0.10 11.77 -2.38
C LYS A 358 1.30 10.98 -1.85
N GLY A 359 2.13 11.61 -1.01
CA GLY A 359 3.22 10.95 -0.29
C GLY A 359 2.78 9.85 0.68
N TYR A 360 1.52 9.87 1.12
CA TYR A 360 0.91 8.80 1.93
C TYR A 360 0.26 7.72 1.05
N GLU A 361 -0.53 8.12 0.06
CA GLU A 361 -1.35 7.24 -0.78
C GLU A 361 -0.56 6.39 -1.78
N LEU A 362 0.40 7.00 -2.50
CA LEU A 362 1.07 6.30 -3.58
C LEU A 362 2.06 5.23 -3.09
N PRO A 363 2.89 5.44 -2.05
CA PRO A 363 3.74 4.37 -1.53
C PRO A 363 2.93 3.15 -1.06
N ALA A 364 1.76 3.37 -0.45
CA ALA A 364 0.85 2.29 -0.08
C ALA A 364 0.32 1.52 -1.30
N SER A 365 -0.09 2.22 -2.36
CA SER A 365 -0.47 1.55 -3.63
C SER A 365 0.68 0.77 -4.26
N GLU A 366 1.93 1.22 -4.12
CA GLU A 366 3.09 0.52 -4.67
C GLU A 366 3.38 -0.74 -3.86
N ILE A 367 3.49 -0.61 -2.52
CA ILE A 367 3.80 -1.74 -1.64
C ILE A 367 2.69 -2.79 -1.65
N GLU A 368 1.45 -2.39 -1.92
CA GLU A 368 0.28 -3.27 -1.91
C GLU A 368 0.50 -4.54 -2.73
N GLN A 369 1.19 -4.50 -3.87
CA GLN A 369 1.44 -5.71 -4.67
C GLN A 369 2.26 -6.80 -3.93
N ARG A 370 2.99 -6.42 -2.88
CA ARG A 370 3.71 -7.33 -1.97
C ARG A 370 2.84 -7.72 -0.78
N VAL A 371 1.97 -6.81 -0.35
CA VAL A 371 1.08 -7.02 0.79
C VAL A 371 -0.14 -7.84 0.40
N PHE A 372 -0.76 -7.65 -0.74
CA PHE A 372 -2.02 -8.28 -1.10
C PHE A 372 -2.09 -8.50 -2.60
N THR A 373 -3.18 -9.08 -3.05
CA THR A 373 -3.55 -9.10 -4.45
C THR A 373 -4.81 -8.26 -4.63
N ARG A 374 -4.74 -7.24 -5.48
CA ARG A 374 -5.91 -6.40 -5.78
C ARG A 374 -6.76 -7.04 -6.87
N GLY A 375 -8.00 -7.33 -6.52
CA GLY A 375 -9.05 -7.75 -7.45
C GLY A 375 -9.96 -6.59 -7.85
N GLY A 376 -11.16 -6.93 -8.27
CA GLY A 376 -12.23 -5.99 -8.57
C GLY A 376 -13.32 -5.98 -7.51
N PRO A 377 -14.29 -5.04 -7.59
CA PRO A 377 -15.50 -5.15 -6.81
C PRO A 377 -16.27 -6.43 -7.18
N THR A 378 -17.01 -7.00 -6.23
CA THR A 378 -17.82 -8.20 -6.45
C THR A 378 -18.73 -8.03 -7.67
N GLY A 379 -18.72 -9.03 -8.56
CA GLY A 379 -19.48 -9.03 -9.83
C GLY A 379 -18.74 -8.38 -11.01
N SER A 380 -17.53 -7.84 -10.82
CA SER A 380 -16.72 -7.33 -11.91
C SER A 380 -16.19 -8.43 -12.83
N SER A 381 -16.49 -8.36 -14.12
CA SER A 381 -15.94 -9.29 -15.14
C SER A 381 -14.43 -9.14 -15.35
N ASP A 382 -13.86 -7.98 -14.99
CA ASP A 382 -12.42 -7.72 -15.12
C ASP A 382 -11.58 -8.33 -13.98
N ASP A 383 -12.22 -8.91 -12.95
CA ASP A 383 -11.53 -9.66 -11.90
C ASP A 383 -11.44 -11.15 -12.29
N VAL A 384 -10.29 -11.53 -12.84
CA VAL A 384 -10.03 -12.90 -13.31
C VAL A 384 -10.01 -13.93 -12.18
N LEU A 385 -9.77 -13.52 -10.93
CA LEU A 385 -9.69 -14.43 -9.79
C LEU A 385 -11.07 -14.74 -9.21
N LEU A 386 -12.03 -13.84 -9.38
CA LEU A 386 -13.35 -13.95 -8.77
C LEU A 386 -14.06 -15.29 -9.09
N PRO A 387 -14.11 -15.79 -10.35
CA PRO A 387 -14.78 -17.05 -10.66
C PRO A 387 -14.00 -18.31 -10.23
N MET A 388 -12.73 -18.17 -9.87
CA MET A 388 -11.86 -19.30 -9.50
C MET A 388 -12.14 -19.82 -8.09
N SER A 389 -11.90 -21.10 -7.84
CA SER A 389 -11.80 -21.65 -6.49
C SER A 389 -10.56 -21.14 -5.74
N ALA A 390 -10.54 -21.27 -4.42
CA ALA A 390 -9.37 -20.90 -3.62
C ALA A 390 -8.11 -21.62 -4.09
N LYS A 391 -8.22 -22.92 -4.45
CA LYS A 391 -7.13 -23.69 -5.05
C LYS A 391 -6.63 -23.04 -6.35
N GLU A 392 -7.53 -22.79 -7.28
CA GLU A 392 -7.21 -22.22 -8.59
C GLU A 392 -6.61 -20.82 -8.46
N ARG A 393 -7.10 -19.99 -7.53
CA ARG A 393 -6.52 -18.67 -7.25
C ARG A 393 -5.07 -18.78 -6.78
N ILE A 394 -4.78 -19.69 -5.85
CA ILE A 394 -3.41 -19.90 -5.35
C ILE A 394 -2.50 -20.43 -6.47
N GLU A 395 -2.95 -21.41 -7.25
CA GLU A 395 -2.19 -21.95 -8.38
C GLU A 395 -1.91 -20.90 -9.45
N TYR A 396 -2.91 -20.08 -9.79
CA TYR A 396 -2.78 -18.96 -10.72
C TYR A 396 -1.78 -17.93 -10.20
N LEU A 397 -1.94 -17.44 -8.97
CA LEU A 397 -1.07 -16.40 -8.41
C LEU A 397 0.36 -16.87 -8.18
N ALA A 398 0.57 -18.14 -7.85
CA ALA A 398 1.89 -18.70 -7.66
C ALA A 398 2.73 -18.73 -8.95
N THR A 399 2.07 -18.76 -10.11
CA THR A 399 2.70 -18.85 -11.43
C THR A 399 2.58 -17.56 -12.25
N SER A 400 1.67 -16.67 -11.88
CA SER A 400 1.42 -15.40 -12.56
C SER A 400 2.64 -14.48 -12.54
N ARG A 401 3.00 -13.99 -13.73
CA ARG A 401 4.10 -13.04 -13.97
C ARG A 401 3.62 -11.74 -14.60
N SER A 402 2.32 -11.55 -14.68
CA SER A 402 1.69 -10.37 -15.26
C SER A 402 0.82 -9.68 -14.20
N TRP A 403 0.71 -8.37 -14.33
CA TRP A 403 -0.26 -7.60 -13.56
C TRP A 403 -1.68 -7.90 -14.04
N MET A 404 -2.63 -7.92 -13.10
CA MET A 404 -4.05 -7.98 -13.42
C MET A 404 -4.63 -6.57 -13.59
N TYR A 405 -5.80 -6.49 -14.23
CA TYR A 405 -6.45 -5.23 -14.60
C TYR A 405 -6.51 -4.20 -13.47
N PHE A 406 -7.01 -4.60 -12.30
CA PHE A 406 -7.21 -3.69 -11.18
C PHE A 406 -5.90 -3.24 -10.52
N GLU A 407 -4.88 -4.09 -10.50
CA GLU A 407 -3.54 -3.74 -10.05
C GLU A 407 -2.94 -2.68 -10.99
N VAL A 408 -2.97 -2.92 -12.31
CA VAL A 408 -2.46 -1.97 -13.31
C VAL A 408 -3.16 -0.64 -13.20
N ARG A 409 -4.50 -0.67 -13.15
CA ARG A 409 -5.33 0.52 -13.07
C ARG A 409 -4.99 1.34 -11.82
N ASN A 410 -4.91 0.71 -10.65
CA ASN A 410 -4.65 1.43 -9.40
C ASN A 410 -3.28 2.11 -9.44
N THR A 411 -2.25 1.34 -9.76
CA THR A 411 -0.86 1.82 -9.75
C THR A 411 -0.61 2.89 -10.80
N ILE A 412 -1.03 2.69 -12.05
CA ILE A 412 -0.86 3.70 -13.10
C ILE A 412 -1.56 5.00 -12.74
N LYS A 413 -2.76 4.94 -12.17
CA LYS A 413 -3.47 6.16 -11.74
C LYS A 413 -2.72 6.91 -10.65
N HIS A 414 -2.24 6.24 -9.59
CA HIS A 414 -1.48 6.93 -8.54
C HIS A 414 -0.17 7.52 -9.08
N ARG A 415 0.56 6.76 -9.92
CA ARG A 415 1.80 7.24 -10.55
C ARG A 415 1.53 8.44 -11.45
N ALA A 416 0.51 8.38 -12.30
CA ALA A 416 0.12 9.47 -13.19
C ALA A 416 -0.25 10.71 -12.38
N HIS A 417 -0.93 10.53 -11.25
CA HIS A 417 -1.30 11.61 -10.34
C HIS A 417 -0.07 12.33 -9.75
N LYS A 418 0.91 11.58 -9.21
CA LYS A 418 2.16 12.18 -8.72
C LYS A 418 2.96 12.85 -9.84
N THR A 419 3.04 12.21 -11.01
CA THR A 419 3.73 12.80 -12.17
C THR A 419 3.06 14.08 -12.65
N ALA A 420 1.73 14.15 -12.63
CA ALA A 420 0.99 15.38 -12.92
C ALA A 420 1.40 16.51 -11.95
N TYR A 421 1.52 16.22 -10.65
CA TYR A 421 1.99 17.20 -9.67
C TYR A 421 3.42 17.69 -9.95
N LYS A 422 4.33 16.83 -10.42
CA LYS A 422 5.67 17.25 -10.88
C LYS A 422 5.61 18.20 -12.08
N ILE A 423 4.75 17.90 -13.05
CA ILE A 423 4.55 18.75 -14.23
C ILE A 423 3.96 20.10 -13.81
N VAL A 424 2.90 20.10 -13.00
CA VAL A 424 2.25 21.33 -12.50
C VAL A 424 3.23 22.17 -11.70
N CYS A 425 3.98 21.58 -10.77
CA CYS A 425 5.01 22.28 -9.99
C CYS A 425 6.01 22.99 -10.92
N SER A 426 6.52 22.28 -11.92
CA SER A 426 7.48 22.82 -12.89
C SER A 426 6.90 23.99 -13.70
N ARG A 427 5.63 23.88 -14.12
CA ARG A 427 4.92 24.94 -14.87
C ARG A 427 4.64 26.17 -13.99
N LEU A 428 4.23 25.96 -12.74
CA LEU A 428 4.04 27.05 -11.78
C LEU A 428 5.37 27.75 -11.47
N MET A 429 6.48 27.01 -11.32
CA MET A 429 7.82 27.61 -11.14
C MET A 429 8.24 28.47 -12.34
N GLN A 430 7.95 28.02 -13.58
CA GLN A 430 8.26 28.80 -14.78
C GLN A 430 7.52 30.14 -14.79
N LYS A 431 6.23 30.14 -14.41
CA LYS A 431 5.42 31.37 -14.29
C LYS A 431 5.85 32.23 -13.10
N ALA A 432 6.24 31.61 -11.99
CA ALA A 432 6.65 32.30 -10.78
C ALA A 432 8.02 32.98 -10.89
N LYS A 433 8.80 32.80 -11.97
CA LYS A 433 10.05 33.54 -12.20
C LYS A 433 9.86 35.07 -12.08
N GLU A 434 8.67 35.55 -12.42
CA GLU A 434 8.26 36.97 -12.36
C GLU A 434 7.41 37.30 -11.12
N GLY A 435 7.14 36.32 -10.25
CA GLY A 435 6.26 36.42 -9.08
C GLY A 435 6.98 36.65 -7.75
N SER A 436 6.22 36.57 -6.65
CA SER A 436 6.73 36.79 -5.29
C SER A 436 7.76 35.74 -4.85
N ASP A 437 8.76 36.15 -4.07
CA ASP A 437 9.81 35.26 -3.59
C ASP A 437 9.28 34.16 -2.66
N LYS A 438 8.24 34.45 -1.89
CA LYS A 438 7.53 33.45 -1.06
C LYS A 438 6.98 32.30 -1.92
N GLN A 439 6.29 32.60 -3.02
CA GLN A 439 5.74 31.56 -3.89
C GLN A 439 6.84 30.70 -4.54
N LYS A 440 7.97 31.32 -4.92
CA LYS A 440 9.14 30.60 -5.45
C LYS A 440 9.72 29.66 -4.39
N GLU A 441 9.89 30.12 -3.16
CA GLU A 441 10.36 29.32 -2.03
C GLU A 441 9.48 28.09 -1.80
N LEU A 442 8.16 28.28 -1.69
CA LEU A 442 7.22 27.18 -1.50
C LEU A 442 7.29 26.16 -2.65
N LEU A 443 7.37 26.60 -3.91
CA LEU A 443 7.49 25.70 -5.05
C LEU A 443 8.81 24.92 -5.06
N CYS A 444 9.91 25.51 -4.61
CA CYS A 444 11.17 24.79 -4.42
C CYS A 444 11.04 23.67 -3.38
N ILE A 445 10.38 23.95 -2.26
CA ILE A 445 10.14 22.95 -1.20
C ILE A 445 9.21 21.83 -1.70
N ILE A 446 8.13 22.18 -2.42
CA ILE A 446 7.23 21.19 -3.04
C ILE A 446 8.01 20.28 -4.01
N LYS A 447 8.87 20.88 -4.85
CA LYS A 447 9.71 20.12 -5.80
C LYS A 447 10.64 19.17 -5.07
N SER A 448 11.33 19.65 -4.04
CA SER A 448 12.23 18.85 -3.21
C SER A 448 11.49 17.64 -2.62
N HIS A 449 10.32 17.87 -2.04
CA HIS A 449 9.46 16.82 -1.46
C HIS A 449 8.95 15.80 -2.50
N LEU A 450 8.55 16.26 -3.69
CA LEU A 450 8.12 15.38 -4.79
C LEU A 450 9.23 14.42 -5.27
N MET A 451 10.48 14.82 -5.07
CA MET A 451 11.69 14.12 -5.48
C MET A 451 12.40 13.44 -4.30
N PHE A 452 11.90 13.59 -3.07
CA PHE A 452 12.52 13.12 -1.82
C PHE A 452 13.92 13.70 -1.55
N GLU A 453 14.25 14.85 -2.14
CA GLU A 453 15.54 15.52 -1.96
C GLU A 453 15.69 16.04 -0.51
N ASP A 454 14.60 16.51 0.09
CA ASP A 454 14.50 16.94 1.50
C ASP A 454 14.77 15.79 2.47
N TRP A 455 14.27 14.59 2.17
CA TRP A 455 14.54 13.39 2.95
C TRP A 455 16.02 12.98 2.84
N GLN A 456 16.58 13.00 1.62
CA GLN A 456 17.99 12.66 1.39
C GLN A 456 18.95 13.64 2.09
N ALA A 457 18.55 14.90 2.21
CA ALA A 457 19.29 15.92 2.96
C ALA A 457 19.11 15.81 4.49
N GLY A 458 18.22 14.96 4.98
CA GLY A 458 17.93 14.78 6.41
C GLY A 458 16.97 15.82 7.00
N GLU A 459 16.34 16.65 6.18
CA GLU A 459 15.40 17.71 6.62
C GLU A 459 13.99 17.15 6.91
N GLN A 460 13.49 16.26 6.03
CA GLN A 460 12.17 15.60 6.14
C GLN A 460 11.00 16.58 6.34
N ILE A 461 10.83 17.53 5.42
CA ILE A 461 9.86 18.62 5.56
C ILE A 461 8.43 18.09 5.48
N ASN A 462 7.62 18.40 6.51
CA ASN A 462 6.18 18.21 6.46
C ASN A 462 5.50 19.45 5.85
N LEU A 463 4.94 19.31 4.65
CA LEU A 463 4.34 20.44 3.93
C LEU A 463 3.13 21.01 4.66
N TRP A 464 2.34 20.21 5.38
CA TRP A 464 1.18 20.72 6.11
C TRP A 464 1.58 21.55 7.34
N SER A 465 2.59 21.12 8.09
CA SER A 465 3.16 21.92 9.19
C SER A 465 3.72 23.23 8.66
N PHE A 466 4.49 23.16 7.57
CA PHE A 466 5.08 24.33 6.93
C PHE A 466 4.04 25.35 6.45
N LEU A 467 2.89 24.89 5.95
CA LEU A 467 1.78 25.76 5.58
C LEU A 467 1.03 26.34 6.79
N ALA A 468 0.96 25.62 7.91
CA ALA A 468 0.27 26.08 9.12
C ALA A 468 1.09 27.13 9.88
N GLU A 469 2.42 27.06 9.82
CA GLU A 469 3.33 27.91 10.59
C GLU A 469 3.68 29.26 9.92
N LYS A 470 3.48 29.37 8.59
CA LYS A 470 3.84 30.57 7.81
C LYS A 470 2.60 31.27 7.26
N GLU A 471 2.63 32.61 7.23
CA GLU A 471 1.62 33.41 6.54
C GLU A 471 1.91 33.45 5.02
N TRP A 472 1.00 32.84 4.24
CA TRP A 472 1.12 32.62 2.80
C TRP A 472 0.19 33.49 1.96
#